data_AF-A0A6I5CHH7-F1
#
_entry.id   AF-A0A6I5CHH7-F1
#
_cell.length_a   1.000
_cell.length_b   1.000
_cell.length_c   1.000
_cell.angle_alpha   90.00
_cell.angle_beta   90.00
_cell.angle_gamma   90.00
#
_symmetry.space_group_name_H-M   'P 1'
#
loop_
_entity.id
_entity.type
_entity.pdbx_description
1 polymer ?
#
loop_
_entity_poly.entity_id
_entity_poly.type
_entity_poly.pdbx_seq_one_letter_code
_entity_poly.pdbx_strand_id
1 'polypeptide(L)' 'GVGAALVRALEDAARAHGLTAMDLHAQTHALGFYERLGYTAHGPEFPDAGIPHRAMRRAL' A
#
# COMPACT_ATOMS: atom_id res chain seq x y z
N GLY A 1 -3.88 -2.68 14.92
CA GLY A 1 -2.88 -3.76 15.10
C GLY A 1 -1.52 -3.31 14.59
N VAL A 2 -0.47 -4.11 14.83
CA VAL A 2 0.94 -3.73 14.55
C VAL A 2 1.18 -3.37 13.08
N GLY A 3 0.66 -4.15 12.12
CA GLY A 3 0.84 -3.84 10.69
C GLY A 3 0.28 -2.47 10.28
N ALA A 4 -0.89 -2.10 10.81
CA ALA A 4 -1.47 -0.78 10.54
C ALA A 4 -0.66 0.36 11.18
N ALA A 5 -0.07 0.12 12.36
CA ALA A 5 0.81 1.10 13.02
C ALA A 5 2.11 1.29 12.21
N LEU A 6 2.67 0.20 11.68
CA LEU A 6 3.86 0.25 10.82
C LEU A 6 3.61 1.06 9.56
N VAL A 7 2.52 0.79 8.83
CA VAL A 7 2.19 1.54 7.60
C VAL A 7 1.99 3.03 7.90
N ARG A 8 1.29 3.37 8.99
CA ARG A 8 1.10 4.77 9.40
C ARG A 8 2.43 5.47 9.73
N ALA A 9 3.34 4.79 10.42
CA ALA A 9 4.67 5.35 10.69
C ALA A 9 5.45 5.61 9.39
N LEU A 10 5.33 4.75 8.38
CA LEU A 10 5.93 4.99 7.06
C LEU A 10 5.28 6.18 6.33
N GLU A 11 3.95 6.32 6.41
CA GLU A 11 3.23 7.47 5.85
C GLU A 11 3.66 8.79 6.49
N ASP A 12 3.84 8.82 7.81
CA ASP A 12 4.29 10.00 8.55
C ASP A 12 5.74 10.36 8.19
N ALA A 13 6.62 9.36 8.05
CA ALA A 13 7.98 9.58 7.56
C ALA A 13 7.96 10.14 6.13
N ALA A 14 7.15 9.59 5.23
CA ALA A 14 7.01 10.06 3.87
C ALA A 14 6.53 11.52 3.81
N ARG A 15 5.54 11.90 4.63
CA ARG A 15 5.10 13.31 4.77
C ARG A 15 6.22 14.23 5.26
N ALA A 16 7.00 13.80 6.25
CA ALA A 16 8.13 14.57 6.75
C ALA A 16 9.21 14.81 5.68
N HIS A 17 9.30 13.93 4.68
CA HIS A 17 10.16 14.09 3.50
C HIS A 17 9.51 14.87 2.35
N GLY A 18 8.29 15.40 2.51
CA GLY A 18 7.59 16.14 1.47
C GLY A 18 7.02 15.28 0.34
N LEU A 19 6.91 13.96 0.55
CA LEU A 19 6.28 13.07 -0.41
C LEU A 19 4.76 13.21 -0.36
N THR A 20 4.11 13.14 -1.52
CA THR A 20 2.67 13.40 -1.68
C THR A 20 1.85 12.14 -1.93
N ALA A 21 2.50 10.98 -2.07
CA ALA A 21 1.84 9.70 -2.26
C ALA A 21 2.74 8.54 -1.84
N MET A 22 2.12 7.40 -1.57
CA MET A 22 2.77 6.11 -1.44
C MET A 22 2.20 5.14 -2.46
N ASP A 23 3.10 4.42 -3.13
CA ASP A 23 2.79 3.31 -4.01
C ASP A 23 3.30 2.01 -3.38
N LEU A 24 2.55 0.92 -3.56
CA LEU A 24 2.92 -0.41 -3.09
C LEU A 24 2.40 -1.50 -4.02
N HIS A 25 3.01 -2.68 -3.95
CA HIS A 25 2.52 -3.89 -4.60
C HIS A 25 1.97 -4.81 -3.50
N ALA A 26 0.65 -4.91 -3.40
CA ALA A 26 -0.01 -5.74 -2.40
C ALA A 26 -0.28 -7.13 -2.96
N GLN A 27 0.04 -8.17 -2.19
CA GLN A 27 -0.49 -9.51 -2.43
C GLN A 27 -2.02 -9.45 -2.43
N THR A 28 -2.68 -10.17 -3.34
CA THR A 28 -4.15 -10.01 -3.54
C THR A 28 -4.98 -10.38 -2.31
N HIS A 29 -4.50 -11.28 -1.45
CA HIS A 29 -5.17 -11.61 -0.19
C HIS A 29 -5.08 -10.49 0.87
N ALA A 30 -4.16 -9.53 0.69
CA ALA A 30 -3.95 -8.40 1.59
C ALA A 30 -4.63 -7.10 1.13
N LEU A 31 -5.34 -7.09 -0.01
CA LEU A 31 -5.98 -5.87 -0.55
C LEU A 31 -6.89 -5.20 0.47
N GLY A 32 -7.79 -5.96 1.11
CA GLY A 32 -8.70 -5.42 2.10
C GLY A 32 -7.99 -4.78 3.31
N PHE A 33 -6.77 -5.19 3.63
CA PHE A 33 -5.97 -4.51 4.66
C PHE A 33 -5.55 -3.12 4.22
N TYR A 34 -5.02 -2.98 3.00
CA TYR A 34 -4.56 -1.69 2.46
C TYR A 34 -5.73 -0.77 2.06
N GLU A 35 -6.84 -1.33 1.59
CA GLU A 35 -8.07 -0.57 1.32
C GLU A 35 -8.61 0.12 2.57
N ARG A 36 -8.60 -0.56 3.72
CA ARG A 36 -8.94 0.05 5.03
C ARG A 36 -7.95 1.12 5.48
N LEU A 37 -6.74 1.12 4.92
CA LEU A 37 -5.74 2.16 5.13
C LEU A 37 -5.82 3.27 4.08
N GLY A 38 -6.81 3.25 3.17
CA GLY A 38 -7.05 4.29 2.18
C GLY A 38 -6.24 4.15 0.89
N TYR A 39 -5.64 2.99 0.64
CA TYR A 39 -4.99 2.69 -0.64
C TYR A 39 -6.02 2.20 -1.65
N THR A 40 -5.83 2.58 -2.91
CA THR A 40 -6.67 2.18 -4.02
C THR A 40 -5.85 1.35 -5.01
N ALA A 41 -6.34 0.15 -5.34
CA ALA A 41 -5.74 -0.69 -6.36
C ALA A 41 -5.94 -0.08 -7.76
N HIS A 42 -4.91 -0.15 -8.60
CA HIS A 42 -4.95 0.31 -9.98
C HIS A 42 -4.19 -0.66 -10.88
N GLY A 43 -4.53 -0.66 -12.17
CA GLY A 43 -3.98 -1.61 -13.13
C GLY A 43 -4.43 -3.07 -12.90
N PRO A 44 -3.97 -3.99 -13.76
CA PRO A 44 -4.28 -5.41 -13.68
C PRO A 44 -3.55 -6.11 -12.52
N GLU A 45 -3.96 -7.33 -12.24
CA GLU A 45 -3.18 -8.26 -11.41
C GLU A 45 -1.91 -8.71 -12.14
N PHE A 46 -0.81 -8.87 -11.40
CA PHE A 46 0.45 -9.36 -11.92
C PHE A 46 1.14 -10.33 -10.96
N PRO A 47 1.93 -11.29 -11.46
CA PRO A 47 2.74 -12.16 -10.62
C PRO A 47 3.96 -11.40 -10.07
N ASP A 48 4.23 -11.56 -8.78
CA ASP A 48 5.48 -11.15 -8.15
C ASP A 48 5.86 -12.19 -7.09
N ALA A 49 7.12 -12.63 -7.07
CA ALA A 49 7.62 -13.74 -6.25
C ALA A 49 6.75 -15.03 -6.30
N GLY A 50 6.07 -15.31 -7.42
CA GLY A 50 5.24 -16.50 -7.60
C GLY A 50 3.83 -16.42 -7.01
N ILE A 51 3.40 -15.25 -6.54
CA ILE A 51 2.07 -15.01 -5.98
C ILE A 51 1.40 -13.78 -6.63
N PRO A 52 0.06 -13.75 -6.72
CA PRO A 52 -0.64 -12.65 -7.38
C PRO A 52 -0.62 -11.36 -6.55
N HIS A 53 -0.39 -10.24 -7.23
CA HIS A 53 -0.31 -8.90 -6.66
C HIS A 53 -1.14 -7.87 -7.44
N ARG A 54 -1.49 -6.76 -6.78
CA ARG A 54 -2.00 -5.54 -7.39
C ARG A 54 -1.15 -4.34 -6.98
N ALA A 55 -0.94 -3.42 -7.91
CA ALA A 55 -0.40 -2.10 -7.58
C ALA A 55 -1.48 -1.30 -6.84
N MET A 56 -1.10 -0.62 -5.78
CA MET A 56 -1.99 0.25 -5.02
C MET A 56 -1.31 1.58 -4.71
N ARG A 57 -2.12 2.64 -4.65
CA ARG A 57 -1.64 4.00 -4.36
C ARG A 57 -2.53 4.68 -3.33
N ARG A 58 -1.93 5.50 -2.48
CA ARG A 58 -2.61 6.44 -1.59
C ARG A 58 -1.95 7.81 -1.68
N ALA A 59 -2.74 8.87 -1.78
CA ALA A 59 -2.24 10.24 -1.58
C ALA A 59 -2.00 10.50 -0.08
N LEU A 60 -0.88 11.15 0.26
CA LEU A 60 -0.46 11.41 1.64
C LEU A 60 -0.94 12.75 2.18
#